data_AF-A0A0P4VM85-F1
#
_entry.id   AF-A0A0P4VM85-F1
#
_cell.length_a   1.000
_cell.length_b   1.000
_cell.length_c   1.000
_cell.angle_alpha   90.00
_cell.angle_beta   90.00
_cell.angle_gamma   90.00
#
_symmetry.space_group_name_H-M   'P 1'
#
loop_
_entity.id
_entity.type
_entity.pdbx_description
1 polymer ?
#
loop_
_entity_poly.entity_id
_entity_poly.type
_entity_poly.pdbx_seq_one_letter_code
_entity_poly.pdbx_strand_id
1 'polypeptide(L)'
;MVTWLWTLLYAVDTWLAFGQRQGYPKLYHAMAWTIPAFLTTTGLTLLYFPNADCHNFGTVKPDPTFTRLLPNYVLMYSMIAAVMLLAPCFFVASARNADSLVSSCLRQVTNKERSVVQAIRLKFALIVGMFAICWTPNLVNGIIIWCTWGNLSVSFLLGLWYLMAAVNPLQAFLNSIVYRRANTKIDFQFTVRLTDETAPLLPSNI
;
A
#
# COMPACT_ATOMS: atom_id res chain seq x y z
N MET A 1 -9.65 3.44 -5.32
CA MET A 1 -9.44 2.00 -5.06
C MET A 1 -8.41 1.32 -5.99
N VAL A 2 -7.55 2.01 -6.72
CA VAL A 2 -6.48 1.29 -7.45
C VAL A 2 -5.15 1.50 -6.72
N THR A 3 -4.94 2.72 -6.21
CA THR A 3 -3.77 3.15 -5.45
C THR A 3 -3.44 2.31 -4.21
N TRP A 4 -4.37 2.17 -3.26
CA TRP A 4 -4.24 1.27 -2.09
C TRP A 4 -3.84 -0.19 -2.42
N LEU A 5 -4.41 -0.79 -3.48
CA LEU A 5 -4.11 -2.16 -3.88
C LEU A 5 -2.72 -2.25 -4.51
N TRP A 6 -2.34 -1.25 -5.33
CA TRP A 6 -0.95 -1.11 -5.78
C TRP A 6 0.04 -0.95 -4.62
N THR A 7 -0.30 -0.18 -3.58
CA THR A 7 0.54 -0.05 -2.39
C THR A 7 0.72 -1.40 -1.68
N LEU A 8 -0.36 -2.20 -1.55
CA LEU A 8 -0.28 -3.52 -0.96
C LEU A 8 0.54 -4.49 -1.82
N LEU A 9 0.32 -4.51 -3.14
CA LEU A 9 1.06 -5.39 -4.05
C LEU A 9 2.54 -5.02 -4.10
N TYR A 10 2.86 -3.73 -4.06
CA TYR A 10 4.23 -3.26 -3.93
C TYR A 10 4.87 -3.72 -2.60
N ALA A 11 4.12 -3.68 -1.50
CA ALA A 11 4.57 -4.19 -0.21
C ALA A 11 4.88 -5.70 -0.25
N VAL A 12 3.98 -6.48 -0.86
CA VAL A 12 4.14 -7.94 -1.03
C VAL A 12 5.34 -8.26 -1.92
N ASP A 13 5.49 -7.55 -3.03
CA ASP A 13 6.61 -7.76 -3.96
C ASP A 13 7.96 -7.43 -3.31
N THR A 14 8.02 -6.32 -2.57
CA THR A 14 9.21 -5.95 -1.81
C THR A 14 9.55 -7.00 -0.75
N TRP A 15 8.54 -7.55 -0.06
CA TRP A 15 8.74 -8.61 0.91
C TRP A 15 9.24 -9.92 0.26
N LEU A 16 8.68 -10.31 -0.89
CA LEU A 16 9.14 -11.46 -1.66
C LEU A 16 10.58 -11.28 -2.17
N ALA A 17 10.91 -10.09 -2.66
CA ALA A 17 12.26 -9.75 -3.12
C ALA A 17 13.29 -9.87 -1.99
N PHE A 18 12.96 -9.39 -0.78
CA PHE A 18 13.79 -9.62 0.39
C PHE A 18 13.83 -11.09 0.80
N GLY A 19 12.78 -11.87 0.55
CA GLY A 19 12.79 -13.33 0.74
C GLY A 19 13.53 -14.13 -0.34
N GLN A 20 14.21 -13.46 -1.30
CA GLN A 20 14.83 -14.10 -2.48
C GLN A 20 13.83 -14.93 -3.31
N ARG A 21 12.55 -14.56 -3.31
CA ARG A 21 11.49 -15.20 -4.09
C ARG A 21 11.13 -14.34 -5.30
N GLN A 22 10.73 -14.99 -6.39
CA GLN A 22 10.29 -14.30 -7.59
C GLN A 22 8.89 -13.69 -7.41
N GLY A 23 8.73 -12.45 -7.89
CA GLY A 23 7.44 -11.79 -7.97
C GLY A 23 6.66 -12.16 -9.24
N TYR A 24 5.35 -11.91 -9.24
CA TYR A 24 4.44 -12.22 -10.34
C TYR A 24 3.76 -10.96 -10.90
N PRO A 25 4.45 -10.15 -11.72
CA PRO A 25 3.95 -8.84 -12.17
C PRO A 25 2.61 -8.92 -12.93
N LYS A 26 2.42 -9.94 -13.77
CA LYS A 26 1.16 -10.15 -14.50
C LYS A 26 -0.03 -10.34 -13.55
N LEU A 27 0.18 -11.10 -12.47
CA LEU A 27 -0.84 -11.35 -11.47
C LEU A 27 -1.15 -10.07 -10.67
N TYR A 28 -0.13 -9.29 -10.33
CA TYR A 28 -0.32 -8.01 -9.65
C TYR A 28 -1.17 -7.05 -10.47
N HIS A 29 -0.87 -6.89 -11.76
CA HIS A 29 -1.69 -6.07 -12.66
C HIS A 29 -3.12 -6.58 -12.74
N ALA A 30 -3.33 -7.89 -12.93
CA ALA A 30 -4.66 -8.47 -12.99
C ALA A 30 -5.46 -8.14 -11.71
N MET A 31 -4.89 -8.39 -10.53
CA MET A 31 -5.57 -8.10 -9.25
C MET A 31 -5.80 -6.60 -9.05
N ALA A 32 -4.80 -5.77 -9.34
CA ALA A 32 -4.85 -4.31 -9.16
C ALA A 32 -5.98 -3.63 -9.93
N TRP A 33 -6.42 -4.22 -11.05
CA TRP A 33 -7.49 -3.68 -11.88
C TRP A 33 -8.84 -4.40 -11.68
N THR A 34 -8.83 -5.72 -11.55
CA THR A 34 -10.07 -6.53 -11.45
C THR A 34 -10.79 -6.34 -10.13
N ILE A 35 -10.07 -6.39 -9.00
CA ILE A 35 -10.68 -6.26 -7.66
C ILE A 35 -11.35 -4.88 -7.51
N PRO A 36 -10.69 -3.76 -7.85
CA PRO A 36 -11.32 -2.45 -7.73
C PRO A 36 -12.47 -2.25 -8.69
N ALA A 37 -12.38 -2.76 -9.93
CA ALA A 37 -13.47 -2.70 -10.89
C ALA A 37 -14.71 -3.42 -10.34
N PHE A 38 -14.53 -4.66 -9.87
CA PHE A 38 -15.62 -5.46 -9.33
C PHE A 38 -16.30 -4.81 -8.11
N LEU A 39 -15.52 -4.35 -7.12
CA LEU A 39 -16.09 -3.68 -5.94
C LEU A 39 -16.78 -2.36 -6.30
N THR A 40 -16.20 -1.57 -7.20
CA THR A 40 -16.77 -0.28 -7.62
C THR A 40 -18.08 -0.50 -8.37
N THR A 41 -18.12 -1.45 -9.31
CA THR A 41 -19.34 -1.82 -10.03
C THR A 41 -20.40 -2.30 -9.05
N THR A 42 -20.06 -3.19 -8.14
CA THR A 42 -21.01 -3.70 -7.13
C THR A 42 -21.55 -2.57 -6.23
N GLY A 43 -20.67 -1.66 -5.78
CA GLY A 43 -21.07 -0.52 -4.97
C GLY A 43 -21.98 0.46 -5.69
N LEU A 44 -21.66 0.77 -6.95
CA LEU A 44 -22.51 1.62 -7.80
C LEU A 44 -23.86 0.96 -8.09
N THR A 45 -23.89 -0.34 -8.40
CA THR A 45 -25.14 -1.07 -8.64
C THR A 45 -26.03 -1.04 -7.39
N LEU A 46 -25.48 -1.28 -6.20
CA LEU A 46 -26.24 -1.24 -4.95
C LEU A 46 -26.75 0.17 -4.61
N LEU A 47 -26.04 1.20 -5.03
CA LEU A 47 -26.42 2.60 -4.79
C LEU A 47 -27.52 3.07 -5.74
N TYR A 48 -27.45 2.72 -7.03
CA TYR A 48 -28.33 3.28 -8.07
C TYR A 48 -29.47 2.36 -8.51
N PHE A 49 -29.48 1.08 -8.11
CA PHE A 49 -30.55 0.14 -8.47
C PHE A 49 -31.46 -0.16 -7.27
N PRO A 50 -32.80 -0.12 -7.41
CA PRO A 50 -33.58 0.12 -8.62
C PRO A 50 -33.91 1.60 -8.89
N ASN A 51 -33.71 2.50 -7.93
CA ASN A 51 -34.03 3.92 -8.07
C ASN A 51 -32.74 4.75 -8.09
N ALA A 52 -32.45 5.40 -9.21
CA ALA A 52 -31.30 6.28 -9.39
C ALA A 52 -31.57 7.74 -8.96
N ASP A 53 -32.70 7.98 -8.30
CA ASP A 53 -33.10 9.32 -7.85
C ASP A 53 -32.26 9.77 -6.65
N CYS A 54 -31.23 10.55 -6.92
CA CYS A 54 -30.35 11.17 -5.92
C CYS A 54 -31.00 12.33 -5.15
N HIS A 55 -32.22 12.72 -5.48
CA HIS A 55 -32.87 13.95 -5.00
C HIS A 55 -34.01 13.72 -4.00
N ASN A 56 -34.47 12.49 -3.78
CA ASN A 56 -35.61 12.16 -2.92
C ASN A 56 -35.19 11.54 -1.57
N PHE A 57 -34.03 11.93 -1.04
CA PHE A 57 -33.64 11.56 0.33
C PHE A 57 -34.52 12.32 1.34
N GLY A 58 -35.63 11.72 1.78
CA GLY A 58 -36.35 12.20 2.97
C GLY A 58 -37.88 12.28 2.92
N THR A 59 -38.57 11.95 1.82
CA THR A 59 -40.03 12.17 1.73
C THR A 59 -40.90 10.92 1.92
N VAL A 60 -40.37 9.69 1.87
CA VAL A 60 -41.22 8.47 1.99
C VAL A 60 -40.54 7.34 2.78
N LYS A 61 -40.89 7.19 4.07
CA LYS A 61 -40.74 5.96 4.91
C LYS A 61 -39.28 5.45 5.08
N PRO A 62 -38.97 4.48 5.98
CA PRO A 62 -37.58 4.25 6.40
C PRO A 62 -36.78 3.72 5.21
N ASP A 63 -35.78 4.50 4.81
CA ASP A 63 -35.14 4.41 3.51
C ASP A 63 -34.28 3.12 3.40
N PRO A 64 -34.67 2.12 2.59
CA PRO A 64 -33.95 0.86 2.47
C PRO A 64 -32.57 1.03 1.81
N THR A 65 -32.30 2.21 1.25
CA THR A 65 -31.03 2.62 0.64
C THR A 65 -29.87 2.51 1.64
N PHE A 66 -30.10 2.89 2.90
CA PHE A 66 -29.11 2.80 3.98
C PHE A 66 -28.66 1.36 4.22
N THR A 67 -29.61 0.44 4.36
CA THR A 67 -29.32 -1.00 4.57
C THR A 67 -28.66 -1.67 3.37
N ARG A 68 -28.87 -1.15 2.16
CA ARG A 68 -28.25 -1.67 0.93
C ARG A 68 -26.82 -1.16 0.74
N LEU A 69 -26.54 0.07 1.16
CA LEU A 69 -25.22 0.69 1.03
C LEU A 69 -24.24 0.21 2.11
N LEU A 70 -24.75 -0.08 3.32
CA LEU A 70 -23.95 -0.45 4.49
C LEU A 70 -22.95 -1.59 4.23
N PRO A 71 -23.31 -2.74 3.60
CA PRO A 71 -22.38 -3.84 3.40
C PRO A 71 -21.21 -3.49 2.47
N ASN A 72 -21.50 -2.77 1.37
CA ASN A 72 -20.46 -2.33 0.45
C ASN A 72 -19.54 -1.30 1.12
N TYR A 73 -20.11 -0.34 1.84
CA TYR A 73 -19.33 0.66 2.57
C TYR A 73 -18.41 0.01 3.61
N VAL A 74 -18.92 -0.89 4.45
CA VAL A 74 -18.13 -1.62 5.45
C VAL A 74 -17.02 -2.42 4.77
N LEU A 75 -17.33 -3.12 3.68
CA LEU A 75 -16.33 -3.87 2.93
C LEU A 75 -15.20 -2.96 2.43
N MET A 76 -15.54 -1.82 1.85
CA MET A 76 -14.57 -0.87 1.29
C MET A 76 -13.64 -0.31 2.36
N TYR A 77 -14.20 0.18 3.47
CA TYR A 77 -13.41 0.73 4.57
C TYR A 77 -12.61 -0.34 5.32
N SER A 78 -13.16 -1.56 5.46
CA SER A 78 -12.43 -2.68 6.05
C SER A 78 -11.22 -3.08 5.20
N MET A 79 -11.33 -3.04 3.87
CA MET A 79 -10.18 -3.27 2.98
C MET A 79 -9.14 -2.15 3.09
N ILE A 80 -9.55 -0.89 3.26
CA ILE A 80 -8.62 0.24 3.46
C ILE A 80 -7.84 0.02 4.76
N ALA A 81 -8.57 -0.27 5.84
CA ALA A 81 -7.98 -0.55 7.15
C ALA A 81 -7.04 -1.77 7.08
N ALA A 82 -7.44 -2.85 6.40
CA ALA A 82 -6.60 -4.02 6.23
C ALA A 82 -5.29 -3.68 5.49
N VAL A 83 -5.33 -2.89 4.41
CA VAL A 83 -4.11 -2.44 3.72
C VAL A 83 -3.23 -1.59 4.63
N MET A 84 -3.83 -0.67 5.41
CA MET A 84 -3.11 0.17 6.37
C MET A 84 -2.43 -0.63 7.48
N LEU A 85 -2.95 -1.80 7.85
CA LEU A 85 -2.35 -2.69 8.85
C LEU A 85 -1.33 -3.66 8.23
N LEU A 86 -1.68 -4.29 7.11
CA LEU A 86 -0.86 -5.29 6.44
C LEU A 86 0.43 -4.68 5.86
N ALA A 87 0.37 -3.49 5.26
CA ALA A 87 1.55 -2.87 4.65
C ALA A 87 2.69 -2.59 5.66
N PRO A 88 2.43 -2.05 6.86
CA PRO A 88 3.41 -1.98 7.94
C PRO A 88 3.89 -3.35 8.44
N CYS A 89 3.00 -4.35 8.53
CA CYS A 89 3.41 -5.70 8.92
C CYS A 89 4.41 -6.30 7.92
N PHE A 90 4.15 -6.16 6.61
CA PHE A 90 5.08 -6.56 5.57
C PHE A 90 6.39 -5.75 5.63
N PHE A 91 6.34 -4.48 5.99
CA PHE A 91 7.55 -3.67 6.25
C PHE A 91 8.39 -4.24 7.39
N VAL A 92 7.79 -4.53 8.55
CA VAL A 92 8.52 -5.08 9.70
C VAL A 92 9.06 -6.48 9.38
N ALA A 93 8.28 -7.33 8.70
CA ALA A 93 8.73 -8.65 8.26
C ALA A 93 9.90 -8.55 7.27
N SER A 94 9.83 -7.62 6.32
CA SER A 94 10.90 -7.35 5.36
C SER A 94 12.16 -6.82 6.04
N ALA A 95 12.02 -5.95 7.04
CA ALA A 95 13.13 -5.46 7.84
C ALA A 95 13.83 -6.61 8.57
N ARG A 96 13.09 -7.47 9.27
CA ARG A 96 13.67 -8.64 9.96
C ARG A 96 14.39 -9.59 8.99
N ASN A 97 13.79 -9.89 7.84
CA ASN A 97 14.38 -10.77 6.85
C ASN A 97 15.65 -10.17 6.23
N ALA A 98 15.66 -8.88 5.94
CA ALA A 98 16.86 -8.23 5.42
C ALA A 98 17.98 -8.11 6.47
N ASP A 99 17.67 -8.04 7.78
CA ASP A 99 18.70 -8.07 8.83
C ASP A 99 19.30 -9.48 8.94
N SER A 100 18.47 -10.52 8.80
CA SER A 100 18.91 -11.92 8.74
C SER A 100 19.72 -12.25 7.48
N LEU A 101 19.38 -11.67 6.33
CA LEU A 101 20.12 -11.86 5.08
C LEU A 101 21.44 -11.12 5.07
N VAL A 102 21.45 -9.89 5.61
CA VAL A 102 22.70 -9.18 5.86
C VAL A 102 23.55 -10.05 6.77
N SER A 103 23.03 -10.55 7.89
CA SER A 103 23.78 -11.37 8.83
C SER A 103 24.26 -12.72 8.28
N SER A 104 23.54 -13.34 7.34
CA SER A 104 23.98 -14.59 6.68
C SER A 104 24.97 -14.35 5.53
N CYS A 105 24.84 -13.24 4.80
CA CYS A 105 25.79 -12.84 3.74
C CYS A 105 27.04 -12.13 4.28
N LEU A 106 27.10 -11.83 5.58
CA LEU A 106 28.15 -11.05 6.28
C LEU A 106 29.59 -11.61 6.18
N ARG A 107 29.84 -12.70 5.43
CA ARG A 107 31.23 -13.07 5.09
C ARG A 107 31.84 -12.23 3.97
N GLN A 108 31.06 -11.53 3.13
CA GLN A 108 31.63 -10.79 1.98
C GLN A 108 30.74 -9.68 1.38
N VAL A 109 30.09 -8.84 2.20
CA VAL A 109 29.24 -7.72 1.71
C VAL A 109 29.90 -6.37 1.95
N THR A 110 30.07 -5.57 0.90
CA THR A 110 30.70 -4.25 0.95
C THR A 110 29.78 -3.17 1.57
N ASN A 111 30.34 -2.09 2.13
CA ASN A 111 29.56 -0.97 2.70
C ASN A 111 28.54 -0.34 1.71
N LYS A 112 28.79 -0.49 0.40
CA LYS A 112 27.90 0.01 -0.65
C LYS A 112 26.57 -0.74 -0.69
N GLU A 113 26.59 -2.07 -0.56
CA GLU A 113 25.39 -2.91 -0.61
C GLU A 113 24.44 -2.65 0.57
N ARG A 114 24.99 -2.45 1.77
CA ARG A 114 24.19 -2.10 2.97
C ARG A 114 23.46 -0.77 2.81
N SER A 115 24.14 0.24 2.25
CA SER A 115 23.55 1.55 1.99
C SER A 115 22.37 1.47 1.03
N VAL A 116 22.46 0.62 -0.01
CA VAL A 116 21.36 0.41 -0.95
C VAL A 116 20.17 -0.27 -0.30
N VAL A 117 20.38 -1.33 0.49
CA VAL A 117 19.30 -2.01 1.22
C VAL A 117 18.61 -1.06 2.19
N GLN A 118 19.37 -0.24 2.91
CA GLN A 118 18.81 0.80 3.79
C GLN A 118 18.01 1.86 3.01
N ALA A 119 18.48 2.28 1.83
CA ALA A 119 17.76 3.21 0.98
C ALA A 119 16.42 2.62 0.48
N ILE A 120 16.38 1.34 0.09
CA ILE A 120 15.14 0.65 -0.31
C ILE A 120 14.16 0.57 0.86
N ARG A 121 14.64 0.21 2.06
CA ARG A 121 13.81 0.18 3.27
C ARG A 121 13.23 1.56 3.59
N LEU A 122 14.05 2.61 3.58
CA LEU A 122 13.58 3.97 3.85
C LEU A 122 12.53 4.41 2.83
N LYS A 123 12.73 4.12 1.54
CA LYS A 123 11.74 4.42 0.50
C LYS A 123 10.41 3.72 0.76
N PHE A 124 10.44 2.42 1.08
CA PHE A 124 9.24 1.66 1.36
C PHE A 124 8.53 2.18 2.62
N ALA A 125 9.28 2.50 3.68
CA ALA A 125 8.75 3.12 4.89
C ALA A 125 8.06 4.46 4.60
N LEU A 126 8.66 5.30 3.75
CA LEU A 126 8.08 6.59 3.36
C LEU A 126 6.77 6.40 2.58
N ILE A 127 6.72 5.49 1.62
CA ILE A 127 5.51 5.22 0.83
C ILE A 127 4.37 4.72 1.72
N VAL A 128 4.65 3.74 2.60
CA VAL A 128 3.64 3.18 3.53
C VAL A 128 3.21 4.21 4.56
N GLY A 129 4.15 4.99 5.11
CA GLY A 129 3.87 6.04 6.08
C GLY A 129 3.02 7.16 5.49
N MET A 130 3.35 7.63 4.29
CA MET A 130 2.55 8.63 3.56
C MET A 130 1.15 8.11 3.26
N PHE A 131 1.04 6.86 2.82
CA PHE A 131 -0.27 6.23 2.62
C PHE A 131 -1.09 6.24 3.91
N ALA A 132 -0.52 5.84 5.05
CA ALA A 132 -1.21 5.86 6.33
C ALA A 132 -1.65 7.28 6.75
N ILE A 133 -0.78 8.28 6.63
CA ILE A 133 -1.10 9.67 6.97
C ILE A 133 -2.22 10.21 6.09
N CYS A 134 -2.16 10.01 4.77
CA CYS A 134 -3.14 10.53 3.83
C CYS A 134 -4.51 9.84 3.96
N TRP A 135 -4.54 8.56 4.31
CA TRP A 135 -5.80 7.79 4.38
C TRP A 135 -6.43 7.75 5.77
N THR A 136 -5.70 8.12 6.83
CA THR A 136 -6.26 8.19 8.19
C THR A 136 -7.47 9.14 8.28
N PRO A 137 -7.44 10.38 7.74
CA PRO A 137 -8.61 11.26 7.75
C PRO A 137 -9.82 10.66 7.01
N ASN A 138 -9.58 9.95 5.91
CA ASN A 138 -10.65 9.28 5.15
C ASN A 138 -11.30 8.17 6.01
N LEU A 139 -10.50 7.36 6.71
CA LEU A 139 -11.00 6.29 7.59
C LEU A 139 -11.77 6.86 8.79
N VAL A 140 -11.23 7.90 9.43
CA VAL A 140 -11.89 8.62 10.53
C VAL A 140 -13.23 9.20 10.07
N ASN A 141 -13.27 9.83 8.89
CA ASN A 141 -14.50 10.35 8.31
C ASN A 141 -15.54 9.24 8.13
N GLY A 142 -15.13 8.08 7.63
CA GLY A 142 -16.05 6.97 7.42
C GLY A 142 -16.60 6.34 8.71
N ILE A 143 -15.77 6.27 9.75
CA ILE A 143 -16.20 5.81 11.08
C ILE A 143 -17.17 6.82 11.69
N ILE A 144 -16.86 8.12 11.65
CA ILE A 144 -17.68 9.16 12.29
C ILE A 144 -19.04 9.31 11.61
N ILE A 145 -19.07 9.29 10.28
CA ILE A 145 -20.32 9.30 9.52
C ILE A 145 -21.20 8.12 9.97
N TRP A 146 -20.62 6.93 10.16
CA TRP A 146 -21.38 5.77 10.59
C TRP A 146 -21.77 5.71 12.06
N CYS A 147 -20.88 6.11 12.96
CA CYS A 147 -21.15 6.06 14.40
C CYS A 147 -22.11 7.18 14.85
N THR A 148 -22.12 8.31 14.16
CA THR A 148 -22.79 9.54 14.62
C THR A 148 -23.82 10.06 13.62
N TRP A 149 -24.42 9.17 12.82
CA TRP A 149 -25.44 9.51 11.81
C TRP A 149 -26.65 10.22 12.44
N GLY A 150 -26.62 11.56 12.48
CA GLY A 150 -27.68 12.41 13.04
C GLY A 150 -27.25 13.44 14.09
N ASN A 151 -26.06 13.33 14.70
CA ASN A 151 -25.56 14.27 15.71
C ASN A 151 -24.15 14.79 15.38
N LEU A 152 -23.98 15.18 14.13
CA LEU A 152 -22.68 15.54 13.56
C LEU A 152 -22.48 17.06 13.60
N SER A 153 -21.39 17.49 14.26
CA SER A 153 -20.96 18.88 14.20
C SER A 153 -20.49 19.21 12.78
N VAL A 154 -21.24 20.09 12.12
CA VAL A 154 -20.96 20.54 10.75
C VAL A 154 -19.55 21.14 10.63
N SER A 155 -19.11 21.91 11.64
CA SER A 155 -17.76 22.50 11.67
C SER A 155 -16.65 21.45 11.70
N PHE A 156 -16.84 20.36 12.45
CA PHE A 156 -15.87 19.27 12.51
C PHE A 156 -15.79 18.50 11.20
N LEU A 157 -16.95 18.19 10.60
CA LEU A 157 -17.04 17.51 9.31
C LEU A 157 -16.36 18.31 8.20
N LEU A 158 -16.63 19.63 8.12
CA LEU A 158 -15.99 20.54 7.17
C LEU A 158 -14.47 20.57 7.37
N GLY A 159 -13.98 20.70 8.60
CA GLY A 159 -12.55 20.68 8.89
C GLY A 159 -11.88 19.38 8.42
N LEU A 160 -12.52 18.24 8.67
CA LEU A 160 -12.05 16.93 8.22
C LEU A 160 -12.05 16.82 6.68
N TRP A 161 -13.06 17.37 6.02
CA TRP A 161 -13.17 17.38 4.57
C TRP A 161 -12.10 18.25 3.90
N TYR A 162 -11.80 19.43 4.46
CA TYR A 162 -10.67 20.26 4.01
C TYR A 162 -9.34 19.54 4.19
N LEU A 163 -9.16 18.84 5.33
CA LEU A 163 -7.97 18.02 5.54
C LEU A 163 -7.85 16.92 4.48
N MET A 164 -8.92 16.15 4.23
CA MET A 164 -8.97 15.14 3.18
C MET A 164 -8.64 15.72 1.80
N ALA A 165 -9.21 16.88 1.47
CA ALA A 165 -8.98 17.57 0.21
C ALA A 165 -7.51 17.99 0.03
N ALA A 166 -6.79 18.30 1.11
CA ALA A 166 -5.36 18.62 1.07
C ALA A 166 -4.47 17.37 1.04
N VAL A 167 -4.72 16.38 1.90
CA VAL A 167 -3.83 15.22 2.06
C VAL A 167 -3.94 14.20 0.93
N ASN A 168 -5.12 14.08 0.28
CA ASN A 168 -5.32 13.11 -0.79
C ASN A 168 -4.47 13.44 -2.05
N PRO A 169 -4.44 14.69 -2.56
CA PRO A 169 -3.51 15.07 -3.63
C PRO A 169 -2.04 15.01 -3.21
N LEU A 170 -1.75 15.32 -1.95
CA LEU A 170 -0.39 15.27 -1.41
C LEU A 170 0.19 13.86 -1.45
N GLN A 171 -0.64 12.82 -1.32
CA GLN A 171 -0.24 11.43 -1.49
C GLN A 171 0.41 11.18 -2.86
N ALA A 172 -0.22 11.67 -3.94
CA ALA A 172 0.28 11.50 -5.29
C ALA A 172 1.57 12.31 -5.52
N PHE A 173 1.60 13.55 -5.04
CA PHE A 173 2.77 14.42 -5.12
C PHE A 173 3.99 13.80 -4.42
N LEU A 174 3.83 13.39 -3.16
CA LEU A 174 4.94 12.81 -2.39
C LEU A 174 5.40 11.47 -2.96
N ASN A 175 4.46 10.60 -3.39
CA ASN A 175 4.82 9.36 -4.07
C ASN A 175 5.65 9.64 -5.34
N SER A 176 5.28 10.64 -6.14
CA SER A 176 6.05 11.02 -7.33
C SER A 176 7.47 11.50 -7.01
N ILE A 177 7.68 12.19 -5.88
CA ILE A 177 9.02 12.60 -5.42
C ILE A 177 9.84 11.37 -5.04
N VAL A 178 9.26 10.45 -4.27
CA VAL A 178 9.93 9.23 -3.82
C VAL A 178 10.33 8.36 -5.01
N TYR A 179 9.44 8.22 -6.00
CA TYR A 179 9.72 7.45 -7.21
C TYR A 179 10.70 8.16 -8.17
N ARG A 180 10.61 9.49 -8.35
CA ARG A 180 11.51 10.25 -9.23
C ARG A 180 12.97 10.17 -8.78
N ARG A 181 13.20 10.23 -7.46
CA ARG A 181 14.55 10.13 -6.88
C ARG A 181 15.16 8.72 -7.01
N ALA A 182 14.38 7.73 -7.45
CA ALA A 182 14.81 6.34 -7.62
C ALA A 182 15.27 5.98 -9.05
N ASN A 183 15.09 6.86 -10.04
CA ASN A 183 15.51 6.58 -11.43
C ASN A 183 17.03 6.69 -11.66
N THR A 184 17.80 7.01 -10.61
CA THR A 184 19.24 6.75 -10.59
C THR A 184 19.42 5.24 -10.55
N LYS A 185 19.62 4.61 -11.71
CA LYS A 185 19.78 3.15 -11.88
C LYS A 185 20.65 2.58 -10.77
N ILE A 186 20.01 1.89 -9.82
CA ILE A 186 20.70 1.01 -8.88
C ILE A 186 20.70 -0.34 -9.57
N ASP A 187 21.80 -0.63 -10.28
CA ASP A 187 22.00 -1.93 -10.91
C ASP A 187 22.27 -2.96 -9.80
N PHE A 188 21.22 -3.65 -9.39
CA PHE A 188 21.28 -4.67 -8.34
C PHE A 188 21.52 -6.02 -9.02
N GLN A 189 22.74 -6.24 -9.51
CA GLN A 189 23.20 -7.59 -9.86
C GLN A 189 23.44 -8.37 -8.58
N PHE A 190 22.36 -8.91 -7.99
CA PHE A 190 22.45 -10.11 -7.17
C PHE A 190 22.57 -11.32 -8.09
N THR A 191 23.53 -11.28 -9.03
CA THR A 191 24.04 -12.51 -9.63
C THR A 191 24.82 -13.15 -8.51
N VAL A 192 24.17 -14.05 -7.79
CA VAL A 192 24.86 -15.04 -6.98
C VAL A 192 25.90 -15.64 -7.91
N ARG A 193 27.17 -15.27 -7.71
CA ARG A 193 28.33 -15.86 -8.36
C ARG A 193 28.50 -17.26 -7.77
N LEU A 194 27.50 -18.11 -8.00
CA LEU A 194 27.63 -19.55 -7.92
C LEU A 194 28.42 -19.91 -9.18
N THR A 195 29.56 -20.57 -8.98
CA THR A 195 30.53 -21.01 -9.99
C THR A 195 31.32 -19.88 -10.67
N ASP A 196 32.49 -19.54 -10.12
CA ASP A 196 33.78 -19.97 -10.71
C ASP A 196 34.97 -19.29 -10.00
N GLU A 197 35.04 -19.37 -8.66
CA GLU A 197 36.31 -19.18 -7.96
C GLU A 197 37.02 -20.53 -7.90
N THR A 198 37.54 -21.01 -9.03
CA THR A 198 38.81 -21.76 -8.95
C THR A 198 39.90 -20.74 -8.65
N ALA A 199 40.06 -20.39 -7.38
CA ALA A 199 41.29 -19.76 -6.92
C ALA A 199 42.41 -20.77 -7.18
N PRO A 200 43.39 -20.50 -8.07
CA PRO A 200 44.57 -21.32 -8.11
C PRO A 200 45.32 -21.07 -6.80
N LEU A 201 45.41 -22.10 -5.97
CA LEU A 201 46.32 -22.11 -4.82
C LEU A 201 47.73 -21.86 -5.37
N LEU A 202 48.27 -20.67 -5.07
CA LEU A 202 49.70 -20.40 -5.23
C LEU A 202 50.45 -21.39 -4.32
N PRO A 203 51.32 -22.26 -4.86
CA PRO A 203 52.19 -23.05 -4.01
C PRO A 203 53.20 -22.09 -3.38
N SER A 204 53.06 -21.86 -2.08
CA SER A 204 54.13 -21.31 -1.26
C SER A 204 55.21 -22.38 -1.12
N ASN A 205 56.18 -22.37 -2.03
CA ASN A 205 57.44 -23.09 -1.81
C ASN A 205 58.58 -22.08 -1.65
N ILE A 206 59.11 -22.09 -0.44
CA ILE A 206 60.51 -21.80 -0.09
C ILE A 206 61.39 -22.87 -0.74
#